data_AF-T1B5I2-F1
#
_entry.id   AF-T1B5I2-F1
#
_cell.length_a   1.000
_cell.length_b   1.000
_cell.length_c   1.000
_cell.angle_alpha   90.00
_cell.angle_beta   90.00
_cell.angle_gamma   90.00
#
_symmetry.space_group_name_H-M   'P 1'
#
loop_
_entity.id
_entity.type
_entity.pdbx_description
1 polymer ?
#
loop_
_entity_poly.entity_id
_entity_poly.type
_entity_poly.pdbx_seq_one_letter_code
_entity_poly.pdbx_strand_id
1 'polypeptide(L)'
;MTQHFTLRLAQSRMLAPSVRHLAFARTDGQPFAFTPGQFLQIHFAYADGKPTKRSYSVATVAARHAAAVDLIEIAVSYVPGGAASALFTHLEDGGTVEASGPYGRFVLGEQDANRRYVLIATGTGITPYRAMLPQLAAQMRARAVEAVLLYGARSESELLYGAEFEAFAAAHASFRFVPCFSRGARAQPRAHDRLGYVQTVLPELTPDPGRRHRLLVRQPEHGRSVFRGAEAGGSADPAHPPREIRLLALSACARRLHVCGAATNRVHAGIGAPPPRIRKNVPPSTYEIVQFGKA
;
A
#
# COMPACT_ATOMS: atom_id res chain seq x y z
N MET A 1 -21.12 11.62 -4.91
CA MET A 1 -22.31 11.06 -4.26
C MET A 1 -22.20 9.55 -4.29
N THR A 2 -22.46 8.89 -3.17
CA THR A 2 -22.48 7.42 -3.09
C THR A 2 -23.67 6.88 -3.87
N GLN A 3 -23.45 5.91 -4.75
CA GLN A 3 -24.51 5.25 -5.52
C GLN A 3 -24.61 3.78 -5.11
N HIS A 4 -25.81 3.22 -5.21
CA HIS A 4 -26.07 1.78 -5.15
C HIS A 4 -26.41 1.29 -6.55
N PHE A 5 -25.87 0.14 -6.93
CA PHE A 5 -26.04 -0.42 -8.27
C PHE A 5 -25.77 -1.92 -8.27
N THR A 6 -26.38 -2.63 -9.22
CA THR A 6 -26.14 -4.06 -9.45
C THR A 6 -25.00 -4.23 -10.45
N LEU A 7 -24.06 -5.09 -10.11
CA LEU A 7 -22.90 -5.45 -10.92
C LEU A 7 -23.13 -6.82 -11.56
N ARG A 8 -22.89 -6.94 -12.86
CA ARG A 8 -22.85 -8.23 -13.58
C ARG A 8 -21.40 -8.63 -13.83
N LEU A 9 -21.03 -9.85 -13.47
CA LEU A 9 -19.69 -10.39 -13.76
C LEU A 9 -19.55 -10.55 -15.28
N ALA A 10 -18.66 -9.77 -15.88
CA ALA A 10 -18.41 -9.80 -17.31
C ALA A 10 -17.25 -10.74 -17.65
N GLN A 11 -16.20 -10.74 -16.82
CA GLN A 11 -15.00 -11.53 -17.04
C GLN A 11 -14.35 -11.90 -15.71
N SER A 12 -13.68 -13.05 -15.70
CA SER A 12 -12.93 -13.49 -14.53
C SER A 12 -11.68 -14.30 -14.91
N ARG A 13 -10.65 -14.23 -14.06
CA ARG A 13 -9.45 -15.06 -14.18
C ARG A 13 -8.74 -15.23 -12.85
N MET A 14 -8.05 -16.35 -12.64
CA MET A 14 -7.18 -16.51 -11.47
C MET A 14 -5.89 -15.70 -11.68
N LEU A 15 -5.53 -14.87 -10.70
CA LEU A 15 -4.24 -14.15 -10.67
C LEU A 15 -3.17 -14.92 -9.91
N ALA A 16 -3.60 -15.68 -8.91
CA ALA A 16 -2.80 -16.54 -8.06
C ALA A 16 -3.69 -17.67 -7.53
N PRO A 17 -3.17 -18.75 -6.93
CA PRO A 17 -3.97 -19.89 -6.49
C PRO A 17 -5.15 -19.53 -5.57
N SER A 18 -5.03 -18.45 -4.80
CA SER A 18 -6.06 -17.98 -3.87
C SER A 18 -6.63 -16.60 -4.20
N VAL A 19 -6.34 -16.05 -5.38
CA VAL A 19 -6.80 -14.70 -5.76
C VAL A 19 -7.39 -14.70 -7.16
N ARG A 20 -8.66 -14.28 -7.27
CA ARG A 20 -9.38 -14.12 -8.54
C ARG A 20 -9.52 -12.64 -8.89
N HIS A 21 -9.22 -12.31 -10.14
CA HIS A 21 -9.58 -11.05 -10.76
C HIS A 21 -10.99 -11.15 -11.31
N LEU A 22 -11.80 -10.13 -11.06
CA LEU A 22 -13.17 -10.04 -11.51
C LEU A 22 -13.40 -8.67 -12.15
N ALA A 23 -13.96 -8.66 -13.36
CA ALA A 23 -14.36 -7.44 -14.06
C ALA A 23 -15.89 -7.40 -14.18
N PHE A 24 -16.48 -6.29 -13.76
CA PHE A 24 -17.93 -6.12 -13.66
C PHE A 24 -18.42 -4.96 -14.53
N ALA A 25 -19.55 -5.16 -15.19
CA ALA A 25 -20.33 -4.08 -15.80
C ALA A 25 -21.51 -3.71 -14.88
N ARG A 26 -22.00 -2.47 -14.95
CA ARG A 26 -23.31 -2.15 -14.35
C ARG A 26 -24.41 -2.76 -15.19
N THR A 27 -25.45 -3.30 -14.54
CA THR A 27 -26.62 -3.84 -15.25
C THR A 27 -27.46 -2.74 -15.90
N ASP A 28 -27.40 -1.51 -15.39
CA ASP A 28 -28.07 -0.33 -15.93
C ASP A 28 -27.35 0.32 -17.12
N GLY A 29 -26.23 -0.25 -17.56
CA GLY A 29 -25.45 0.24 -18.70
C GLY A 29 -24.70 1.55 -18.45
N GLN A 30 -24.75 2.11 -17.23
CA GLN A 30 -24.01 3.32 -16.91
C GLN A 30 -22.51 3.00 -16.72
N PRO A 31 -21.61 3.94 -17.04
CA PRO A 31 -20.19 3.76 -16.77
C PRO A 31 -19.86 4.05 -15.29
N PHE A 32 -18.66 3.68 -14.86
CA PHE A 32 -18.12 3.98 -13.54
C PHE A 32 -17.17 5.17 -13.59
N ALA A 33 -17.46 6.20 -12.79
CA ALA A 33 -16.48 7.23 -12.46
C ALA A 33 -15.88 6.93 -11.08
N PHE A 34 -14.54 6.91 -10.98
CA PHE A 34 -13.82 6.69 -9.72
C PHE A 34 -12.47 7.40 -9.75
N THR A 35 -11.92 7.67 -8.56
CA THR A 35 -10.53 8.12 -8.39
C THR A 35 -9.67 6.91 -8.02
N PRO A 36 -8.53 6.65 -8.70
CA PRO A 36 -7.61 5.58 -8.34
C PRO A 36 -7.25 5.58 -6.86
N GLY A 37 -7.45 4.41 -6.21
CA GLY A 37 -7.32 4.27 -4.76
C GLY A 37 -8.64 4.20 -3.99
N GLN A 38 -9.75 4.50 -4.66
CA GLN A 38 -11.09 4.23 -4.13
C GLN A 38 -11.45 2.73 -4.18
N PHE A 39 -12.52 2.38 -3.48
CA PHE A 39 -13.04 1.03 -3.37
C PHE A 39 -14.56 0.98 -3.51
N LEU A 40 -15.08 -0.20 -3.84
CA LEU A 40 -16.51 -0.52 -3.81
C LEU A 40 -16.83 -1.35 -2.57
N GLN A 41 -18.06 -1.26 -2.08
CA GLN A 41 -18.62 -2.21 -1.11
C GLN A 41 -19.51 -3.19 -1.85
N ILE A 42 -19.23 -4.49 -1.73
CA ILE A 42 -20.10 -5.55 -2.24
C ILE A 42 -20.97 -6.03 -1.09
N HIS A 43 -22.29 -6.05 -1.31
CA HIS A 43 -23.32 -6.39 -0.33
C HIS A 43 -23.79 -7.83 -0.56
N PHE A 44 -23.94 -8.57 0.53
CA PHE A 44 -24.40 -9.95 0.52
C PHE A 44 -24.94 -10.33 1.90
N ALA A 45 -25.57 -11.50 2.02
CA ALA A 45 -25.98 -12.05 3.31
C ALA A 45 -25.03 -13.18 3.74
N TYR A 46 -24.80 -13.29 5.04
CA TYR A 46 -24.23 -14.52 5.61
C TYR A 46 -25.20 -15.70 5.43
N ALA A 47 -24.74 -16.92 5.70
CA ALA A 47 -25.58 -18.12 5.59
C ALA A 47 -26.81 -18.10 6.53
N ASP A 48 -26.75 -17.32 7.62
CA ASP A 48 -27.85 -17.09 8.56
C ASP A 48 -28.83 -15.99 8.09
N GLY A 49 -28.64 -15.46 6.87
CA GLY A 49 -29.45 -14.39 6.28
C GLY A 49 -29.07 -12.98 6.73
N LYS A 50 -28.11 -12.82 7.65
CA LYS A 50 -27.73 -11.49 8.16
C LYS A 50 -27.04 -10.65 7.07
N PRO A 51 -27.51 -9.41 6.79
CA PRO A 51 -26.88 -8.53 5.82
C PRO A 51 -25.45 -8.18 6.22
N THR A 52 -24.55 -8.17 5.24
CA THR A 52 -23.17 -7.77 5.40
C THR A 52 -22.61 -7.17 4.12
N LYS A 53 -21.42 -6.58 4.22
CA LYS A 53 -20.71 -6.01 3.10
C LYS A 53 -19.21 -6.12 3.26
N ARG A 54 -18.47 -6.13 2.16
CA ARG A 54 -17.00 -6.11 2.15
C ARG A 54 -16.46 -5.12 1.14
N SER A 55 -15.32 -4.51 1.50
CA SER A 55 -14.67 -3.47 0.71
C SER A 55 -13.65 -4.08 -0.25
N TYR A 56 -13.70 -3.68 -1.52
CA TYR A 56 -12.77 -4.12 -2.56
C TYR A 56 -12.21 -2.92 -3.29
N SER A 57 -10.89 -2.70 -3.19
CA SER A 57 -10.25 -1.60 -3.93
C SER A 57 -10.40 -1.83 -5.42
N VAL A 58 -10.66 -0.74 -6.13
CA VAL A 58 -10.69 -0.75 -7.59
C VAL A 58 -9.27 -0.98 -8.10
N ALA A 59 -9.14 -1.98 -8.97
CA ALA A 59 -7.91 -2.34 -9.65
C ALA A 59 -7.84 -1.81 -11.09
N THR A 60 -8.95 -1.28 -11.64
CA THR A 60 -9.07 -0.85 -13.03
C THR A 60 -8.02 0.18 -13.41
N VAL A 61 -7.33 -0.07 -14.52
CA VAL A 61 -6.44 0.90 -15.17
C VAL A 61 -7.25 1.66 -16.21
N ALA A 62 -7.70 2.87 -15.87
CA ALA A 62 -8.41 3.74 -16.80
C ALA A 62 -7.43 4.40 -17.80
N ALA A 63 -7.90 4.68 -19.02
CA ALA A 63 -7.07 5.31 -20.06
C ALA A 63 -6.52 6.69 -19.65
N ARG A 64 -7.25 7.43 -18.81
CA ARG A 64 -6.81 8.68 -18.17
C ARG A 64 -7.32 8.75 -16.72
N HIS A 65 -6.71 9.59 -15.91
CA HIS A 65 -7.16 9.82 -14.54
C HIS A 65 -8.62 10.30 -14.51
N ALA A 66 -9.42 9.73 -13.60
CA ALA A 66 -10.85 10.00 -13.45
C ALA A 66 -11.70 9.78 -14.72
N ALA A 67 -11.21 9.01 -15.70
CA ALA A 67 -12.04 8.61 -16.84
C ALA A 67 -13.16 7.67 -16.38
N ALA A 68 -14.32 7.83 -17.00
CA ALA A 68 -15.38 6.84 -16.87
C ALA A 68 -14.95 5.53 -17.57
N VAL A 69 -15.27 4.38 -16.97
CA VAL A 69 -14.95 3.05 -17.51
C VAL A 69 -16.21 2.18 -17.55
N ASP A 70 -16.32 1.30 -18.55
CA ASP A 70 -17.46 0.38 -18.65
C ASP A 70 -17.32 -0.84 -17.73
N LEU A 71 -16.08 -1.26 -17.48
CA LEU A 71 -15.74 -2.38 -16.61
C LEU A 71 -14.97 -1.91 -15.38
N ILE A 72 -15.46 -2.31 -14.20
CA ILE A 72 -14.77 -2.12 -12.93
C ILE A 72 -14.15 -3.43 -12.46
N GLU A 73 -12.87 -3.40 -12.15
CA GLU A 73 -12.05 -4.56 -11.86
C GLU A 73 -11.69 -4.58 -10.38
N ILE A 74 -11.82 -5.74 -9.75
CA ILE A 74 -11.39 -5.99 -8.36
C ILE A 74 -10.58 -7.29 -8.28
N ALA A 75 -9.76 -7.41 -7.23
CA ALA A 75 -9.11 -8.67 -6.87
C ALA A 75 -9.66 -9.19 -5.55
N VAL A 76 -10.17 -10.42 -5.57
CA VAL A 76 -10.77 -11.10 -4.42
C VAL A 76 -9.83 -12.19 -3.96
N SER A 77 -9.46 -12.18 -2.68
CA SER A 77 -8.72 -13.28 -2.05
C SER A 77 -9.68 -14.25 -1.39
N TYR A 78 -9.56 -15.53 -1.73
CA TYR A 78 -10.30 -16.62 -1.11
C TYR A 78 -9.66 -16.98 0.23
N VAL A 79 -10.37 -16.66 1.30
CA VAL A 79 -10.01 -17.06 2.66
C VAL A 79 -10.92 -18.22 3.08
N PRO A 80 -10.37 -19.35 3.58
CA PRO A 80 -11.16 -20.46 4.12
C PRO A 80 -12.13 -19.98 5.20
N GLY A 81 -13.40 -20.38 5.10
CA GLY A 81 -14.47 -19.93 6.01
C GLY A 81 -14.89 -18.46 5.85
N GLY A 82 -14.35 -17.74 4.87
CA GLY A 82 -14.72 -16.35 4.59
C GLY A 82 -16.08 -16.27 3.88
N ALA A 83 -17.02 -15.51 4.44
CA ALA A 83 -18.37 -15.39 3.85
C ALA A 83 -18.38 -14.77 2.45
N ALA A 84 -17.50 -13.80 2.19
CA ALA A 84 -17.33 -13.26 0.83
C ALA A 84 -16.65 -14.26 -0.11
N SER A 85 -15.78 -15.14 0.41
CA SER A 85 -15.18 -16.21 -0.39
C SER A 85 -16.26 -17.12 -0.96
N ALA A 86 -17.25 -17.50 -0.15
CA ALA A 86 -18.38 -18.31 -0.60
C ALA A 86 -19.14 -17.64 -1.75
N LEU A 87 -19.49 -16.35 -1.60
CA LEU A 87 -20.14 -15.57 -2.65
C LEU A 87 -19.38 -15.65 -3.98
N PHE A 88 -18.09 -15.32 -3.98
CA PHE A 88 -17.29 -15.26 -5.21
C PHE A 88 -16.85 -16.63 -5.74
N THR A 89 -16.96 -17.69 -4.95
CA THR A 89 -16.77 -19.08 -5.42
C THR A 89 -17.95 -19.52 -6.28
N HIS A 90 -19.17 -19.13 -5.90
CA HIS A 90 -20.41 -19.49 -6.62
C HIS A 90 -20.81 -18.46 -7.68
N LEU A 91 -20.06 -17.36 -7.82
CA LEU A 91 -20.33 -16.35 -8.83
C LEU A 91 -19.77 -16.79 -10.19
N GLU A 92 -20.68 -17.19 -11.06
CA GLU A 92 -20.44 -17.52 -12.47
C GLU A 92 -20.48 -16.28 -13.35
N ASP A 93 -19.91 -16.39 -14.55
CA ASP A 93 -19.96 -15.32 -15.55
C ASP A 93 -21.42 -15.01 -15.91
N GLY A 94 -21.78 -13.73 -15.97
CA GLY A 94 -23.16 -13.26 -16.10
C GLY A 94 -23.93 -13.17 -14.77
N GLY A 95 -23.42 -13.76 -13.68
CA GLY A 95 -23.99 -13.63 -12.35
C GLY A 95 -23.91 -12.19 -11.81
N THR A 96 -24.78 -11.84 -10.86
CA THR A 96 -24.91 -10.49 -10.35
C THR A 96 -24.61 -10.36 -8.86
N VAL A 97 -24.08 -9.19 -8.45
CA VAL A 97 -23.89 -8.82 -7.04
C VAL A 97 -24.33 -7.38 -6.80
N GLU A 98 -24.84 -7.10 -5.61
CA GLU A 98 -25.19 -5.74 -5.20
C GLU A 98 -23.95 -4.99 -4.71
N ALA A 99 -23.81 -3.73 -5.15
CA ALA A 99 -22.65 -2.91 -4.83
C ALA A 99 -23.03 -1.47 -4.49
N SER A 100 -22.13 -0.81 -3.77
CA SER A 100 -22.19 0.63 -3.59
C SER A 100 -20.81 1.29 -3.63
N GLY A 101 -20.79 2.58 -3.97
CA GLY A 101 -19.56 3.38 -4.02
C GLY A 101 -19.57 4.43 -5.12
N PRO A 102 -18.38 4.89 -5.54
CA PRO A 102 -17.07 4.58 -4.95
C PRO A 102 -16.87 5.25 -3.58
N TYR A 103 -16.01 4.68 -2.75
CA TYR A 103 -15.62 5.19 -1.43
C TYR A 103 -14.11 5.33 -1.28
N GLY A 104 -13.68 6.06 -0.25
CA GLY A 104 -12.29 6.11 0.18
C GLY A 104 -11.56 7.39 -0.22
N ARG A 105 -10.50 7.67 0.53
CA ARG A 105 -9.61 8.85 0.37
C ARG A 105 -8.14 8.43 0.19
N PHE A 106 -7.89 7.16 -0.03
CA PHE A 106 -6.55 6.62 -0.28
C PHE A 106 -6.12 6.92 -1.72
N VAL A 107 -6.03 8.21 -2.06
CA VAL A 107 -5.79 8.68 -3.43
C VAL A 107 -4.48 9.45 -3.50
N LEU A 108 -3.84 9.43 -4.67
CA LEU A 108 -2.70 10.30 -4.94
C LEU A 108 -3.18 11.76 -4.98
N GLY A 109 -2.39 12.68 -4.43
CA GLY A 109 -2.74 14.09 -4.46
C GLY A 109 -2.56 14.62 -5.89
N GLU A 110 -3.61 15.17 -6.48
CA GLU A 110 -3.55 15.72 -7.84
C GLU A 110 -2.58 16.91 -7.93
N GLN A 111 -2.61 17.77 -6.90
CA GLN A 111 -1.80 18.98 -6.79
C GLN A 111 -0.92 18.99 -5.54
N ASP A 112 -0.59 17.81 -4.99
CA ASP A 112 0.32 17.77 -3.86
C ASP A 112 1.74 18.22 -4.26
N ALA A 113 2.49 18.69 -3.26
CA ALA A 113 3.89 19.08 -3.43
C ALA A 113 4.86 17.89 -3.29
N ASN A 114 4.35 16.65 -3.28
CA ASN A 114 5.18 15.46 -3.09
C ASN A 114 6.03 15.24 -4.35
N ARG A 115 7.32 15.02 -4.14
CA ARG A 115 8.29 14.70 -5.20
C ARG A 115 8.63 13.23 -5.27
N ARG A 116 8.29 12.47 -4.22
CA ARG A 116 8.50 11.03 -4.17
C ARG A 116 7.37 10.31 -3.45
N TYR A 117 6.89 9.23 -4.05
CA TYR A 117 5.97 8.29 -3.42
C TYR A 117 6.70 6.99 -3.08
N VAL A 118 6.55 6.53 -1.84
CA VAL A 118 6.92 5.18 -1.42
C VAL A 118 5.62 4.41 -1.23
N LEU A 119 5.39 3.44 -2.10
CA LEU A 119 4.20 2.61 -2.14
C LEU A 119 4.55 1.26 -1.54
N ILE A 120 3.81 0.81 -0.53
CA ILE A 120 4.00 -0.51 0.08
C ILE A 120 2.71 -1.30 -0.04
N ALA A 121 2.80 -2.49 -0.64
CA ALA A 121 1.69 -3.43 -0.79
C ALA A 121 2.04 -4.81 -0.25
N THR A 122 1.02 -5.55 0.18
CA THR A 122 1.04 -7.02 0.25
C THR A 122 -0.26 -7.60 -0.29
N GLY A 123 -0.22 -8.81 -0.86
CA GLY A 123 -1.41 -9.49 -1.40
C GLY A 123 -2.27 -8.60 -2.30
N THR A 124 -3.60 -8.61 -2.10
CA THR A 124 -4.56 -7.77 -2.83
C THR A 124 -4.46 -6.27 -2.52
N GLY A 125 -3.64 -5.86 -1.54
CA GLY A 125 -3.32 -4.45 -1.26
C GLY A 125 -2.63 -3.73 -2.42
N ILE A 126 -2.16 -4.47 -3.44
CA ILE A 126 -1.58 -3.93 -4.67
C ILE A 126 -2.61 -3.29 -5.62
N THR A 127 -3.88 -3.70 -5.53
CA THR A 127 -4.97 -3.26 -6.42
C THR A 127 -5.08 -1.74 -6.62
N PRO A 128 -5.08 -0.88 -5.59
CA PRO A 128 -5.14 0.56 -5.80
C PRO A 128 -3.92 1.10 -6.54
N TYR A 129 -2.72 0.53 -6.33
CA TYR A 129 -1.51 0.99 -7.02
C TYR A 129 -1.51 0.64 -8.50
N ARG A 130 -2.16 -0.48 -8.88
CA ARG A 130 -2.39 -0.80 -10.29
C ARG A 130 -3.25 0.28 -10.95
N ALA A 131 -4.37 0.65 -10.32
CA ALA A 131 -5.25 1.72 -10.81
C ALA A 131 -4.54 3.09 -10.88
N MET A 132 -3.55 3.33 -10.02
CA MET A 132 -2.79 4.59 -9.96
C MET A 132 -1.72 4.74 -11.04
N LEU A 133 -1.34 3.68 -11.77
CA LEU A 133 -0.25 3.72 -12.76
C LEU A 133 -0.38 4.87 -13.79
N PRO A 134 -1.55 5.12 -14.41
CA PRO A 134 -1.69 6.22 -15.36
C PRO A 134 -1.46 7.60 -14.72
N GLN A 135 -1.93 7.77 -13.48
CA GLN A 135 -1.74 9.01 -12.73
C GLN A 135 -0.28 9.21 -12.35
N LEU A 136 0.41 8.17 -11.89
CA LEU A 136 1.85 8.21 -11.60
C LEU A 136 2.65 8.59 -12.84
N ALA A 137 2.35 7.97 -13.99
CA ALA A 137 3.02 8.30 -15.26
C ALA A 137 2.81 9.77 -15.65
N ALA A 138 1.60 10.30 -15.48
CA ALA A 138 1.32 11.71 -15.73
C ALA A 138 2.12 12.64 -14.78
N GLN A 139 2.18 12.30 -13.49
CA GLN A 139 2.92 13.07 -12.49
C GLN A 139 4.44 13.00 -12.70
N MET A 140 4.97 11.86 -13.14
CA MET A 140 6.37 11.70 -13.54
C MET A 140 6.72 12.65 -14.68
N ARG A 141 5.89 12.70 -15.73
CA ARG A 141 6.12 13.59 -16.88
C ARG A 141 5.98 15.07 -16.52
N ALA A 142 4.95 15.43 -15.74
CA ALA A 142 4.62 16.84 -15.49
C ALA A 142 5.44 17.46 -14.34
N ARG A 143 5.81 16.66 -13.33
CA ARG A 143 6.39 17.16 -12.07
C ARG A 143 7.69 16.46 -11.67
N ALA A 144 8.25 15.59 -12.51
CA ALA A 144 9.41 14.77 -12.19
C ALA A 144 9.25 14.01 -10.86
N VAL A 145 8.04 13.52 -10.60
CA VAL A 145 7.77 12.68 -9.42
C VAL A 145 8.50 11.36 -9.57
N GLU A 146 9.11 10.89 -8.49
CA GLU A 146 9.65 9.54 -8.38
C GLU A 146 8.68 8.64 -7.60
N ALA A 147 8.63 7.35 -7.92
CA ALA A 147 7.86 6.40 -7.14
C ALA A 147 8.61 5.07 -6.97
N VAL A 148 8.57 4.52 -5.76
CA VAL A 148 9.11 3.19 -5.45
C VAL A 148 7.99 2.33 -4.89
N LEU A 149 7.72 1.19 -5.52
CA LEU A 149 6.77 0.20 -5.05
C LEU A 149 7.51 -0.98 -4.41
N LEU A 150 7.37 -1.13 -3.10
CA LEU A 150 7.76 -2.32 -2.34
C LEU A 150 6.57 -3.28 -2.28
N TYR A 151 6.67 -4.46 -2.90
CA TYR A 151 5.56 -5.41 -2.94
C TYR A 151 5.92 -6.75 -2.28
N GLY A 152 5.29 -7.05 -1.16
CA GLY A 152 5.47 -8.31 -0.46
C GLY A 152 4.56 -9.42 -0.99
N ALA A 153 5.18 -10.48 -1.51
CA ALA A 153 4.52 -11.71 -1.93
C ALA A 153 5.13 -12.93 -1.19
N ARG A 154 4.42 -14.06 -1.21
CA ARG A 154 4.96 -15.33 -0.67
C ARG A 154 5.99 -15.92 -1.62
N SER A 155 5.63 -15.97 -2.89
CA SER A 155 6.38 -16.55 -4.01
C SER A 155 6.02 -15.78 -5.28
N GLU A 156 6.69 -16.07 -6.39
CA GLU A 156 6.39 -15.48 -7.70
C GLU A 156 4.94 -15.73 -8.14
N SER A 157 4.39 -16.92 -7.87
CA SER A 157 3.00 -17.28 -8.18
C SER A 157 1.95 -16.45 -7.43
N GLU A 158 2.35 -15.72 -6.39
CA GLU A 158 1.47 -14.84 -5.59
C GLU A 158 1.77 -13.35 -5.86
N LEU A 159 2.62 -13.06 -6.86
CA LEU A 159 2.96 -11.70 -7.29
C LEU A 159 1.89 -11.16 -8.24
N LEU A 160 0.77 -10.70 -7.66
CA LEU A 160 -0.37 -10.22 -8.44
C LEU A 160 0.03 -9.04 -9.33
N TYR A 161 -0.30 -9.14 -10.62
CA TYR A 161 0.00 -8.12 -11.64
C TYR A 161 1.50 -7.81 -11.80
N GLY A 162 2.40 -8.70 -11.38
CA GLY A 162 3.85 -8.46 -11.42
C GLY A 162 4.36 -8.01 -12.79
N ALA A 163 3.92 -8.67 -13.86
CA ALA A 163 4.31 -8.32 -15.23
C ALA A 163 3.91 -6.88 -15.63
N GLU A 164 2.75 -6.39 -15.16
CA GLU A 164 2.29 -5.03 -15.45
C GLU A 164 3.18 -3.98 -14.75
N PHE A 165 3.54 -4.21 -13.49
CA PHE A 165 4.45 -3.32 -12.76
C PHE A 165 5.89 -3.38 -13.28
N GLU A 166 6.34 -4.55 -13.72
CA GLU A 166 7.66 -4.72 -14.36
C GLU A 166 7.72 -3.98 -15.70
N ALA A 167 6.68 -4.10 -16.54
CA ALA A 167 6.55 -3.35 -17.78
C ALA A 167 6.50 -1.84 -17.53
N PHE A 168 5.75 -1.40 -16.51
CA PHE A 168 5.69 0.00 -16.12
C PHE A 168 7.05 0.53 -15.64
N ALA A 169 7.79 -0.24 -14.84
CA ALA A 169 9.14 0.12 -14.41
C ALA A 169 10.13 0.23 -15.58
N ALA A 170 10.01 -0.66 -16.57
CA ALA A 170 10.84 -0.60 -17.78
C ALA A 170 10.53 0.65 -18.63
N ALA A 171 9.27 1.07 -18.70
CA ALA A 171 8.84 2.24 -19.46
C ALA A 171 9.11 3.58 -18.75
N HIS A 172 9.30 3.57 -17.44
CA HIS A 172 9.41 4.79 -16.63
C HIS A 172 10.61 4.71 -15.67
N ALA A 173 11.73 5.34 -16.05
CA ALA A 173 12.95 5.37 -15.22
C ALA A 173 12.75 5.96 -13.80
N SER A 174 11.74 6.82 -13.62
CA SER A 174 11.35 7.39 -12.31
C SER A 174 10.46 6.47 -11.48
N PHE A 175 10.13 5.27 -11.96
CA PHE A 175 9.41 4.23 -11.23
C PHE A 175 10.31 3.02 -10.95
N ARG A 176 10.40 2.63 -9.68
CA ARG A 176 11.12 1.43 -9.27
C ARG A 176 10.16 0.41 -8.66
N PHE A 177 10.13 -0.79 -9.22
CA PHE A 177 9.39 -1.92 -8.67
C PHE A 177 10.34 -2.87 -7.91
N VAL A 178 10.04 -3.17 -6.66
CA VAL A 178 10.86 -3.99 -5.77
C VAL A 178 9.99 -5.10 -5.14
N PRO A 179 9.85 -6.24 -5.84
CA PRO A 179 9.16 -7.40 -5.29
C PRO A 179 9.99 -8.07 -4.18
N CYS A 180 9.34 -8.40 -3.08
CA CYS A 180 9.91 -9.01 -1.89
C CYS A 180 9.24 -10.37 -1.65
N PHE A 181 9.99 -11.48 -1.72
CA PHE A 181 9.46 -12.84 -1.60
C PHE A 181 9.81 -13.47 -0.26
N SER A 182 8.78 -13.79 0.53
CA SER A 182 8.94 -14.29 1.91
C SER A 182 9.17 -15.80 2.05
N ARG A 183 8.83 -16.61 1.03
CA ARG A 183 8.91 -18.09 1.10
C ARG A 183 9.82 -18.73 0.05
N GLY A 184 10.51 -17.93 -0.76
CA GLY A 184 11.45 -18.42 -1.75
C GLY A 184 11.68 -17.40 -2.85
N ALA A 185 12.91 -17.31 -3.34
CA ALA A 185 13.21 -16.51 -4.52
C ALA A 185 12.49 -17.09 -5.74
N ARG A 186 12.24 -16.24 -6.75
CA ARG A 186 11.76 -16.72 -8.05
C ARG A 186 12.83 -17.58 -8.73
N ALA A 187 12.41 -18.45 -9.64
CA ALA A 187 13.31 -19.38 -10.32
C ALA A 187 14.40 -18.67 -11.14
N GLN A 188 14.07 -17.52 -11.72
CA GLN A 188 15.00 -16.67 -12.46
C GLN A 188 15.01 -15.27 -11.83
N PRO A 189 15.89 -15.01 -10.83
CA PRO A 189 15.92 -13.74 -10.12
C PRO A 189 16.14 -12.54 -11.03
N ARG A 190 15.41 -11.46 -10.76
CA ARG A 190 15.58 -10.16 -11.41
C ARG A 190 16.35 -9.20 -10.50
N ALA A 191 16.95 -8.16 -11.08
CA ALA A 191 17.86 -7.25 -10.37
C ALA A 191 17.24 -6.58 -9.12
N HIS A 192 15.93 -6.33 -9.14
CA HIS A 192 15.22 -5.67 -8.04
C HIS A 192 14.49 -6.63 -7.11
N ASP A 193 14.60 -7.94 -7.31
CA ASP A 193 14.03 -8.90 -6.39
C ASP A 193 14.72 -8.82 -5.03
N ARG A 194 13.94 -9.07 -3.98
CA ARG A 194 14.41 -9.17 -2.61
C ARG A 194 13.86 -10.42 -1.96
N LEU A 195 14.71 -11.13 -1.23
CA LEU A 195 14.28 -12.22 -0.37
C LEU A 195 13.87 -11.64 0.99
N GLY A 196 12.79 -12.17 1.57
CA GLY A 196 12.26 -11.75 2.85
C GLY A 196 11.09 -10.78 2.72
N TYR A 197 10.98 -9.87 3.67
CA TYR A 197 9.80 -9.02 3.83
C TYR A 197 10.10 -7.55 3.49
N VAL A 198 9.08 -6.81 3.04
CA VAL A 198 9.20 -5.40 2.62
C VAL A 198 9.88 -4.47 3.66
N GLN A 199 9.72 -4.74 4.97
CA GLN A 199 10.33 -3.92 6.02
C GLN A 199 11.85 -4.01 6.08
N THR A 200 12.47 -5.07 5.51
CA THR A 200 13.93 -5.19 5.48
C THR A 200 14.55 -4.30 4.41
N VAL A 201 13.76 -3.95 3.39
CA VAL A 201 14.17 -3.12 2.24
C VAL A 201 13.90 -1.64 2.49
N LEU A 202 12.88 -1.32 3.30
CA LEU A 202 12.51 0.06 3.60
C LEU A 202 13.68 0.95 4.08
N PRO A 203 14.62 0.48 4.93
CA PRO A 203 15.81 1.27 5.31
C PRO A 203 16.74 1.64 4.15
N GLU A 204 16.71 0.91 3.02
CA GLU A 204 17.46 1.27 1.81
C GLU A 204 16.88 2.54 1.15
N LEU A 205 15.61 2.85 1.39
CA LEU A 205 14.93 4.03 0.84
C LEU A 205 15.17 5.25 1.73
N THR A 206 16.38 5.80 1.64
CA THR A 206 16.73 7.04 2.33
C THR A 206 15.88 8.19 1.78
N PRO A 207 15.12 8.91 2.62
CA PRO A 207 14.43 10.12 2.18
C PRO A 207 15.43 11.27 1.98
N ASP A 208 15.19 12.08 0.96
CA ASP A 208 15.88 13.36 0.77
C ASP A 208 15.21 14.43 1.66
N PRO A 209 15.90 15.01 2.66
CA PRO A 209 15.30 15.99 3.56
C PRO A 209 14.85 17.29 2.85
N GLY A 210 15.37 17.59 1.65
CA GLY A 210 14.98 18.75 0.84
C GLY A 210 13.72 18.53 -0.01
N ARG A 211 13.17 17.32 -0.02
CA ARG A 211 11.99 16.96 -0.82
C ARG A 211 10.86 16.47 0.07
N ARG A 212 9.61 16.69 -0.35
CA ARG A 212 8.44 16.08 0.29
C ARG A 212 8.26 14.65 -0.21
N HIS A 213 8.17 13.71 0.73
CA HIS A 213 7.94 12.30 0.47
C HIS A 213 6.61 11.86 1.08
N ARG A 214 5.88 11.01 0.36
CA ARG A 214 4.65 10.41 0.87
C ARG A 214 4.76 8.89 0.89
N LEU A 215 4.45 8.30 2.03
CA LEU A 215 4.44 6.86 2.25
C LEU A 215 2.99 6.36 2.26
N LEU A 216 2.67 5.46 1.34
CA LEU A 216 1.36 4.86 1.18
C LEU A 216 1.48 3.36 1.50
N VAL A 217 0.68 2.86 2.44
CA VAL A 217 0.72 1.44 2.87
C VAL A 217 -0.66 0.79 2.71
N ARG A 218 -0.72 -0.31 1.95
CA ARG A 218 -1.93 -1.12 1.75
C ARG A 218 -1.65 -2.60 1.97
N GLN A 219 -2.55 -3.24 2.71
CA GLN A 219 -2.50 -4.67 3.02
C GLN A 219 -3.91 -5.26 2.94
N PRO A 220 -4.05 -6.58 2.76
CA PRO A 220 -5.36 -7.23 2.77
C PRO A 220 -6.00 -7.11 4.16
N GLU A 221 -7.31 -6.89 4.22
CA GLU A 221 -8.04 -6.68 5.49
C GLU A 221 -7.90 -7.83 6.49
N HIS A 222 -7.72 -9.06 5.98
CA HIS A 222 -7.65 -10.29 6.78
C HIS A 222 -6.20 -10.80 7.00
N GLY A 223 -5.19 -10.04 6.55
CA GLY A 223 -3.79 -10.38 6.75
C GLY A 223 -3.28 -10.00 8.15
N ARG A 224 -2.27 -10.72 8.67
CA ARG A 224 -1.48 -10.20 9.80
C ARG A 224 -0.82 -8.90 9.34
N SER A 225 -1.13 -7.78 9.99
CA SER A 225 -0.49 -6.51 9.68
C SER A 225 1.02 -6.67 9.83
N VAL A 226 1.75 -6.42 8.74
CA VAL A 226 3.22 -6.42 8.73
C VAL A 226 3.76 -5.08 9.24
N PHE A 227 2.91 -4.04 9.28
CA PHE A 227 3.20 -2.71 9.80
C PHE A 227 2.28 -2.42 10.98
N ARG A 228 2.63 -2.93 12.17
CA ARG A 228 2.05 -2.46 13.43
C ARG A 228 2.90 -1.28 13.94
N GLY A 229 2.28 -0.12 14.17
CA GLY A 229 2.95 1.03 14.82
C GLY A 229 3.43 2.16 13.91
N ALA A 230 2.97 2.24 12.65
CA ALA A 230 3.15 3.44 11.82
C ALA A 230 1.88 4.31 11.89
N GLU A 231 1.48 4.70 13.09
CA GLU A 231 0.40 5.67 13.26
C GLU A 231 0.94 7.08 13.04
N ALA A 232 0.22 7.88 12.25
CA ALA A 232 0.47 9.32 12.17
C ALA A 232 0.26 9.89 13.57
N GLY A 233 1.32 10.49 14.15
CA GLY A 233 1.34 10.93 15.53
C GLY A 233 0.12 11.78 15.91
N GLY A 234 -0.79 11.20 16.68
CA GLY A 234 -1.72 11.88 17.56
C GLY A 234 -1.37 11.47 19.00
N SER A 235 -1.10 12.45 19.85
CA SER A 235 -0.63 12.26 21.23
C SER A 235 -1.61 11.54 22.15
N ALA A 236 -1.12 10.63 23.01
CA ALA A 236 -1.49 10.53 24.42
C ALA A 236 -0.47 9.67 25.21
N ASP A 237 -0.05 10.16 26.38
CA ASP A 237 0.98 9.66 27.31
C ASP A 237 0.36 8.81 28.46
N PRO A 238 1.02 8.48 29.60
CA PRO A 238 2.24 7.70 29.92
C PRO A 238 1.93 6.50 30.85
N ALA A 239 2.29 5.26 30.50
CA ALA A 239 2.50 4.19 31.51
C ALA A 239 3.35 2.98 31.04
N HIS A 240 3.71 2.90 29.74
CA HIS A 240 4.45 1.79 29.08
C HIS A 240 3.66 0.46 28.95
N PRO A 241 3.99 -0.44 27.99
CA PRO A 241 4.22 -0.27 26.54
C PRO A 241 3.41 -1.30 25.70
N PRO A 242 3.52 -1.31 24.35
CA PRO A 242 4.29 -2.41 23.75
C PRO A 242 5.35 -1.89 22.78
N ARG A 243 6.53 -2.50 22.84
CA ARG A 243 7.77 -2.13 22.12
C ARG A 243 7.48 -1.74 20.66
N GLU A 244 7.44 -0.43 20.43
CA GLU A 244 7.19 0.18 19.13
C GLU A 244 8.30 -0.18 18.14
N ILE A 245 7.89 -0.48 16.91
CA ILE A 245 8.78 -0.37 15.76
C ILE A 245 9.06 1.12 15.60
N ARG A 246 10.12 1.56 16.28
CA ARG A 246 10.76 2.85 16.00
C ARG A 246 11.19 2.77 14.54
N LEU A 247 10.44 3.42 13.66
CA LEU A 247 10.81 3.60 12.26
C LEU A 247 12.16 4.31 12.27
N LEU A 248 13.25 3.56 12.16
CA LEU A 248 14.62 4.07 12.12
C LEU A 248 14.85 4.79 10.78
N ALA A 249 14.15 5.90 10.58
CA ALA A 249 14.57 6.94 9.63
C ALA A 249 15.75 7.77 10.18
N LEU A 250 16.22 7.51 11.42
CA LEU A 250 17.26 8.28 12.11
C LEU A 250 18.67 7.67 12.08
N SER A 251 18.93 6.56 11.38
CA SER A 251 20.27 5.95 11.35
C SER A 251 21.18 6.47 10.23
N ALA A 252 20.64 6.98 9.13
CA ALA A 252 21.46 7.40 7.98
C ALA A 252 22.09 8.80 8.13
N CYS A 253 21.48 9.68 8.94
CA CYS A 253 21.96 11.07 9.08
C CYS A 253 23.02 11.26 10.19
N ALA A 254 23.19 10.29 11.10
CA ALA A 254 24.09 10.44 12.26
C ALA A 254 25.50 9.87 12.08
N ARG A 255 25.87 9.33 10.90
CA ARG A 255 27.21 8.73 10.65
C ARG A 255 28.16 9.57 9.80
N ARG A 256 27.87 10.87 9.61
CA ARG A 256 28.83 11.82 9.03
C ARG A 256 28.81 13.10 9.86
N LEU A 257 29.57 13.11 10.95
CA LEU A 257 29.97 14.20 11.87
C LEU A 257 30.27 13.48 13.19
N HIS A 258 31.48 13.12 13.61
CA HIS A 258 32.80 13.71 13.51
C HIS A 258 33.87 12.60 13.58
N VAL A 259 34.81 12.62 12.63
CA VAL A 259 36.21 12.28 12.91
C VAL A 259 36.87 13.61 13.28
N CYS A 260 37.30 13.79 14.52
CA CYS A 260 38.48 14.58 14.89
C CYS A 260 38.72 14.55 16.42
N GLY A 261 39.96 14.32 16.84
CA GLY A 261 40.49 14.86 18.11
C GLY A 261 40.63 13.87 19.27
N ALA A 262 41.87 13.48 19.54
CA ALA A 262 42.32 12.72 20.70
C ALA A 262 42.31 13.55 22.00
N ALA A 263 42.22 12.88 23.17
CA ALA A 263 43.20 12.96 24.27
C ALA A 263 42.66 12.39 25.60
N THR A 264 43.60 11.81 26.34
CA THR A 264 43.62 11.22 27.68
C THR A 264 43.01 12.04 28.83
N ASN A 265 42.38 11.42 29.85
CA ASN A 265 42.97 11.01 31.14
C ASN A 265 41.91 10.86 32.27
N ARG A 266 42.27 10.10 33.33
CA ARG A 266 41.51 9.75 34.55
C ARG A 266 40.99 10.95 35.39
N VAL A 267 39.95 10.73 36.22
CA VAL A 267 39.93 10.81 37.72
C VAL A 267 38.49 10.93 38.31
N HIS A 268 38.35 10.39 39.52
CA HIS A 268 37.26 10.19 40.50
C HIS A 268 36.11 11.21 40.70
N ALA A 269 34.97 10.61 41.12
CA ALA A 269 34.05 10.90 42.24
C ALA A 269 33.39 12.29 42.42
N GLY A 270 32.07 12.29 42.66
CA GLY A 270 31.39 13.35 43.43
C GLY A 270 30.02 13.81 42.92
N ILE A 271 28.96 13.21 43.46
CA ILE A 271 27.67 13.78 43.90
C ILE A 271 27.08 14.99 43.12
N GLY A 272 25.89 14.78 42.54
CA GLY A 272 24.79 15.75 42.59
C GLY A 272 24.67 16.79 41.45
N ALA A 273 24.14 16.38 40.30
CA ALA A 273 23.46 17.30 39.37
C ALA A 273 22.29 16.58 38.70
N PRO A 274 21.10 17.19 38.55
CA PRO A 274 20.00 16.60 37.79
C PRO A 274 20.46 16.42 36.32
N PRO A 275 20.06 15.33 35.65
CA PRO A 275 20.48 15.08 34.27
C PRO A 275 20.03 16.24 33.37
N PRO A 276 20.85 16.64 32.38
CA PRO A 276 20.47 17.70 31.47
C PRO A 276 19.16 17.33 30.77
N ARG A 277 18.18 18.23 30.79
CA ARG A 277 16.98 18.12 29.95
C ARG A 277 17.42 18.18 28.50
N ILE A 278 17.64 17.02 27.89
CA ILE A 278 17.78 16.89 26.44
C ILE A 278 16.43 17.31 25.86
N ARG A 279 16.33 18.56 25.38
CA ARG A 279 15.26 18.96 24.46
C ARG A 279 15.43 18.10 23.22
N LYS A 280 14.63 17.04 23.11
CA LYS A 280 14.50 16.25 21.89
C LYS A 280 13.81 17.13 20.85
N ASN A 281 14.56 18.01 20.19
CA ASN A 281 14.16 18.53 18.89
C ASN A 281 14.28 17.37 17.90
N VAL A 282 13.25 16.54 17.85
CA VAL A 282 13.07 15.55 16.80
C VAL A 282 12.61 16.33 15.56
N PRO A 283 13.36 16.31 14.44
CA PRO A 283 12.86 16.91 13.21
C PRO A 283 11.56 16.22 12.80
N PRO A 284 10.58 16.95 12.22
CA PRO A 284 9.32 16.35 11.79
C PRO A 284 9.59 15.19 10.83
N SER A 285 8.77 14.13 10.91
CA SER A 285 8.95 12.93 10.07
C SER A 285 9.00 13.33 8.60
N THR A 286 10.06 12.91 7.89
CA THR A 286 10.29 13.25 6.47
C THR A 286 9.24 12.66 5.52
N TYR A 287 8.36 11.79 6.04
CA TYR A 287 7.25 11.18 5.31
C TYR A 287 5.90 11.61 5.90
N GLU A 288 4.95 11.95 5.03
CA GLU A 288 3.53 11.87 5.35
C GLU A 288 3.08 10.41 5.18
N ILE A 289 2.60 9.78 6.25
CA ILE A 289 2.21 8.35 6.25
C ILE A 289 0.69 8.24 6.13
N VAL A 290 0.23 7.50 5.11
CA VAL A 290 -1.17 7.10 4.99
C VAL A 290 -1.24 5.57 4.99
N GLN A 291 -1.75 5.02 6.09
CA GLN A 291 -2.03 3.59 6.24
C GLN A 291 -3.54 3.38 6.22
N PHE A 292 -3.98 2.30 5.57
CA PHE A 292 -5.38 1.89 5.61
C PHE A 292 -5.45 0.42 6.02
N GLY A 293 -5.94 0.18 7.23
CA GLY A 293 -6.10 -1.15 7.79
C GLY A 293 -7.24 -1.14 8.80
N LYS A 294 -8.34 -1.80 8.44
CA LYS A 294 -9.63 -1.89 9.15
C LYS A 294 -10.34 -0.54 9.39
N ALA A 295 -11.51 -0.41 8.78
CA ALA A 295 -12.59 0.42 9.34
C ALA A 295 -13.24 -0.35 10.50
#